data_AF-A0A661JUY7-F1
#
_entry.id   AF-A0A661JUY7-F1
#
_cell.length_a   1.000
_cell.length_b   1.000
_cell.length_c   1.000
_cell.angle_alpha   90.00
_cell.angle_beta   90.00
_cell.angle_gamma   90.00
#
_symmetry.space_group_name_H-M   'P 1'
#
loop_
_entity.id
_entity.type
_entity.pdbx_description
1 polymer ?
#
loop_
_entity_poly.entity_id
_entity_poly.type
_entity_poly.pdbx_seq_one_letter_code
_entity_poly.pdbx_strand_id
1 'polypeptide(L)'
;MGLEEMISALEAILPGFSVHYVDFTEEGFLPYRLRGIGAVVRFDEREIYLDRDLPPAEEEVTWAHELLSIYYFLSEGVIRHDEEVEAEAKELVKSEELRELLRRLREKFGFFPSLGSDRMAKNAKRRP
;
A
#
# COMPACT_ATOMS: atom_id res chain seq x y z
N MET A 1 -17.22 -14.59 -4.93
CA MET A 1 -16.69 -13.84 -6.07
C MET A 1 -15.28 -14.33 -6.35
N GLY A 2 -14.84 -14.40 -7.61
CA GLY A 2 -13.52 -14.95 -7.95
C GLY A 2 -12.41 -13.90 -7.85
N LEU A 3 -11.22 -14.31 -7.38
CA LEU A 3 -10.04 -13.44 -7.30
C LEU A 3 -9.69 -12.77 -8.64
N GLU A 4 -9.84 -13.49 -9.75
CA GLU A 4 -9.58 -12.98 -11.10
C GLU A 4 -10.48 -11.79 -11.49
N GLU A 5 -11.75 -11.81 -11.05
CA GLU A 5 -12.71 -10.74 -11.29
C GLU A 5 -12.31 -9.47 -10.54
N MET A 6 -11.91 -9.62 -9.27
CA MET A 6 -11.40 -8.52 -8.45
C MET A 6 -10.13 -7.93 -9.07
N ILE A 7 -9.15 -8.76 -9.45
CA ILE A 7 -7.90 -8.30 -10.08
C ILE A 7 -8.20 -7.52 -11.36
N SER A 8 -9.07 -8.04 -12.22
CA SER A 8 -9.45 -7.38 -13.48
C SER A 8 -10.12 -6.02 -13.24
N ALA A 9 -10.99 -5.93 -12.24
CA ALA A 9 -11.62 -4.66 -11.86
C ALA A 9 -10.57 -3.65 -11.36
N LEU A 10 -9.67 -4.08 -10.47
CA LEU A 10 -8.61 -3.23 -9.93
C LEU A 10 -7.67 -2.73 -11.02
N GLU A 11 -7.26 -3.57 -11.97
CA GLU A 11 -6.42 -3.16 -13.10
C GLU A 11 -7.06 -2.08 -13.98
N ALA A 12 -8.39 -2.09 -14.12
CA ALA A 12 -9.13 -1.06 -14.84
C ALA A 12 -9.26 0.26 -14.06
N ILE A 13 -9.31 0.17 -12.72
CA ILE A 13 -9.60 1.31 -11.83
C ILE A 13 -8.33 2.05 -11.42
N LEU A 14 -7.29 1.32 -11.01
CA LEU A 14 -6.06 1.87 -10.46
C LEU A 14 -5.33 2.89 -11.37
N PRO A 15 -5.41 2.83 -12.71
CA PRO A 15 -4.89 3.91 -13.57
C PRO A 15 -5.53 5.28 -13.30
N GLY A 16 -6.71 5.34 -12.68
CA GLY A 16 -7.37 6.58 -12.28
C GLY A 16 -6.94 7.12 -10.92
N PHE A 17 -6.05 6.43 -10.20
CA PHE A 17 -5.53 6.85 -8.91
C PHE A 17 -4.07 7.31 -9.01
N SER A 18 -3.72 8.31 -8.20
CA SER A 18 -2.33 8.68 -7.93
C SER A 18 -1.85 7.96 -6.68
N VAL A 19 -0.66 7.38 -6.73
CA VAL A 19 -0.07 6.63 -5.61
C VAL A 19 1.14 7.40 -5.10
N HIS A 20 1.18 7.64 -3.80
CA HIS A 20 2.18 8.44 -3.11
C HIS A 20 2.82 7.64 -1.98
N TYR A 21 4.12 7.42 -2.06
CA TYR A 21 4.91 6.90 -0.95
C TYR A 21 5.45 8.07 -0.14
N VAL A 22 4.98 8.23 1.10
CA VAL A 22 5.27 9.39 1.95
C VAL A 22 5.82 8.94 3.30
N ASP A 23 6.44 9.87 4.02
CA ASP A 23 6.96 9.63 5.37
C ASP A 23 5.84 9.83 6.39
N PHE A 24 5.36 8.73 6.99
CA PHE A 24 4.29 8.81 7.98
C PHE A 24 4.75 9.35 9.35
N THR A 25 6.04 9.72 9.50
CA THR A 25 6.54 10.44 10.69
C THR A 25 6.38 11.95 10.59
N GLU A 26 6.08 12.50 9.40
CA GLU A 26 5.80 13.91 9.21
C GLU A 26 4.46 14.33 9.81
N GLU A 27 4.33 15.59 10.23
CA GLU A 27 3.18 16.10 10.99
C GLU A 27 1.81 15.78 10.35
N GLY A 28 1.72 15.84 9.02
CA GLY A 28 0.47 15.56 8.29
C GLY A 28 0.03 14.09 8.31
N PHE A 29 0.95 13.16 8.55
CA PHE A 29 0.68 11.71 8.52
C PHE A 29 0.91 11.01 9.88
N LEU A 30 1.60 11.67 10.81
CA LEU A 30 1.90 11.15 12.15
C LEU A 30 0.67 10.60 12.89
N PRO A 31 -0.53 11.20 12.82
CA PRO A 31 -1.72 10.63 13.45
C PRO A 31 -2.09 9.23 12.94
N TYR A 32 -1.84 8.92 11.67
CA TYR A 32 -2.08 7.58 11.10
C TYR A 32 -1.06 6.59 11.64
N ARG A 33 0.23 6.95 11.65
CA ARG A 33 1.30 6.10 12.17
C ARG A 33 1.10 5.72 13.63
N LEU A 34 0.72 6.69 14.46
CA LEU A 34 0.46 6.46 15.89
C LEU A 34 -0.72 5.50 16.13
N ARG A 35 -1.59 5.32 15.13
CA ARG A 35 -2.71 4.37 15.15
C ARG A 35 -2.38 3.04 14.48
N GLY A 36 -1.12 2.84 14.05
CA GLY A 36 -0.71 1.63 13.32
C GLY A 36 -1.23 1.56 11.89
N ILE A 37 -1.63 2.69 11.30
CA ILE A 37 -2.15 2.75 9.94
C ILE A 37 -0.98 2.99 8.97
N GLY A 38 -0.77 2.06 8.05
CA GLY A 38 0.32 2.11 7.05
C GLY A 38 -0.08 2.73 5.71
N ALA A 39 -1.38 2.93 5.45
CA ALA A 39 -1.86 3.56 4.23
C ALA A 39 -3.19 4.29 4.44
N VAL A 40 -3.50 5.21 3.53
CA VAL A 40 -4.74 5.97 3.50
C VAL A 40 -5.19 6.14 2.06
N VAL A 41 -6.46 5.81 1.79
CA VAL A 41 -7.11 6.10 0.50
C VAL A 41 -8.02 7.31 0.64
N ARG A 42 -7.84 8.29 -0.24
CA ARG A 42 -8.75 9.43 -0.41
C ARG A 42 -9.54 9.24 -1.70
N PHE A 43 -10.76 8.73 -1.54
CA PHE A 43 -11.61 8.31 -2.65
C PHE A 43 -12.06 9.46 -3.56
N ASP A 44 -12.31 10.62 -2.98
CA ASP A 44 -12.70 11.86 -3.66
C ASP A 44 -11.55 12.45 -4.48
N GLU A 45 -10.35 12.46 -3.91
CA GLU A 45 -9.13 12.96 -4.55
C GLU A 45 -8.49 11.93 -5.50
N ARG A 46 -8.92 10.65 -5.41
CA ARG A 46 -8.33 9.49 -6.08
C ARG A 46 -6.84 9.35 -5.78
N GLU A 47 -6.49 9.48 -4.52
CA GLU A 47 -5.12 9.39 -4.04
C GLU A 47 -4.97 8.23 -3.06
N ILE A 48 -3.85 7.52 -3.18
CA ILE A 48 -3.45 6.46 -2.26
C ILE A 48 -2.12 6.87 -1.65
N TYR A 49 -2.09 7.03 -0.33
CA TYR A 49 -0.88 7.34 0.43
C TYR A 49 -0.42 6.10 1.16
N LEU A 50 0.83 5.69 0.96
CA LEU A 50 1.45 4.58 1.69
C LEU A 50 2.67 5.09 2.45
N ASP A 51 2.86 4.54 3.65
CA ASP A 51 4.07 4.77 4.42
C ASP A 51 5.26 4.09 3.72
N ARG A 52 6.24 4.89 3.31
CA ARG A 52 7.45 4.43 2.62
C ARG A 52 8.35 3.55 3.50
N ASP A 53 8.17 3.62 4.81
CA ASP A 53 8.99 2.92 5.80
C ASP A 53 8.34 1.62 6.29
N LEU A 54 7.28 1.13 5.63
CA LEU A 54 6.69 -0.17 5.93
C LEU A 54 7.68 -1.32 5.64
N PRO A 55 7.80 -2.30 6.55
CA PRO A 55 8.46 -3.56 6.24
C PRO A 55 7.81 -4.23 5.01
N PRO A 56 8.58 -4.89 4.12
CA PRO A 56 8.03 -5.46 2.88
C PRO A 56 6.81 -6.39 3.07
N ALA A 57 6.82 -7.20 4.13
CA ALA A 57 5.71 -8.10 4.44
C ALA A 57 4.45 -7.36 4.92
N GLU A 58 4.60 -6.25 5.64
CA GLU A 58 3.48 -5.40 6.07
C GLU A 58 2.95 -4.57 4.89
N GLU A 59 3.84 -4.15 3.98
CA GLU A 59 3.48 -3.42 2.78
C GLU A 59 2.56 -4.25 1.86
N GLU A 60 2.83 -5.55 1.68
CA GLU A 60 1.97 -6.44 0.87
C GLU A 60 0.55 -6.53 1.43
N VAL A 61 0.42 -6.72 2.75
CA VAL A 61 -0.88 -6.80 3.42
C VAL A 61 -1.59 -5.45 3.36
N THR A 62 -0.87 -4.35 3.58
CA THR A 62 -1.41 -2.99 3.51
C THR A 62 -1.95 -2.70 2.10
N TRP A 63 -1.19 -3.03 1.06
CA TRP A 63 -1.67 -2.91 -0.31
C TRP A 63 -2.92 -3.75 -0.56
N ALA A 64 -2.92 -5.02 -0.16
CA ALA A 64 -4.09 -5.88 -0.34
C ALA A 64 -5.32 -5.31 0.37
N HIS A 65 -5.15 -4.74 1.57
CA HIS A 65 -6.21 -4.07 2.32
C HIS A 65 -6.78 -2.87 1.56
N GLU A 66 -5.92 -1.98 1.04
CA GLU A 66 -6.39 -0.80 0.31
C GLU A 66 -7.05 -1.18 -1.02
N LEU A 67 -6.53 -2.18 -1.71
CA LEU A 67 -7.13 -2.71 -2.93
C LEU A 67 -8.53 -3.28 -2.67
N LEU A 68 -8.71 -4.05 -1.60
CA LEU A 68 -10.03 -4.52 -1.18
C LEU A 68 -10.97 -3.36 -0.86
N SER A 69 -10.49 -2.38 -0.10
CA SER A 69 -11.28 -1.21 0.28
C SER A 69 -11.73 -0.43 -0.96
N ILE A 70 -10.85 -0.26 -1.95
CA ILE A 70 -11.17 0.36 -3.25
C ILE A 70 -12.17 -0.46 -4.04
N TYR A 71 -11.97 -1.77 -4.09
CA TYR A 71 -12.88 -2.67 -4.76
C TYR A 71 -14.29 -2.55 -4.18
N TYR A 72 -14.46 -2.76 -2.87
CA TYR A 72 -15.76 -2.69 -2.20
C TYR A 72 -16.42 -1.32 -2.33
N PHE A 73 -15.64 -0.23 -2.22
CA PHE A 73 -16.20 1.10 -2.41
C PHE A 73 -16.80 1.30 -3.80
N LEU A 74 -16.15 0.77 -4.84
CA LEU A 74 -16.58 0.99 -6.22
C LEU A 74 -17.61 -0.04 -6.70
N SER A 75 -17.56 -1.28 -6.22
CA SER A 75 -18.51 -2.34 -6.60
C SER A 75 -19.81 -2.26 -5.79
N GLU A 76 -19.71 -1.93 -4.51
CA GLU A 76 -20.84 -1.98 -3.57
C GLU A 76 -21.24 -0.60 -3.02
N GLY A 77 -20.43 0.44 -3.25
CA GLY A 77 -20.68 1.78 -2.70
C GLY A 77 -20.37 1.89 -1.21
N VAL A 78 -19.64 0.93 -0.63
CA VAL A 78 -19.40 0.83 0.81
C VAL A 78 -17.91 0.98 1.12
N ILE A 79 -17.60 1.88 2.06
CA ILE A 79 -16.26 2.01 2.62
C ILE A 79 -16.11 0.96 3.73
N ARG A 80 -15.32 -0.09 3.50
CA ARG A 80 -15.00 -1.12 4.50
C ARG A 80 -13.53 -1.00 4.93
N HIS A 81 -13.29 -0.77 6.21
CA HIS A 81 -11.97 -0.82 6.84
C HIS A 81 -12.06 -1.51 8.21
N ASP A 82 -12.86 -2.58 8.29
CA ASP A 82 -13.04 -3.38 9.51
C ASP A 82 -11.95 -4.47 9.64
N GLU A 83 -11.93 -5.15 10.78
CA GLU A 83 -11.01 -6.27 11.05
C GLU A 83 -11.21 -7.44 10.07
N GLU A 84 -12.40 -7.56 9.46
CA GLU A 84 -12.68 -8.60 8.46
C GLU A 84 -11.91 -8.34 7.17
N VAL A 85 -11.84 -7.09 6.71
CA VAL A 85 -11.04 -6.70 5.54
C VAL A 85 -9.55 -6.94 5.78
N GLU A 86 -9.06 -6.68 7.00
CA GLU A 86 -7.66 -6.95 7.35
C GLU A 86 -7.36 -8.46 7.32
N ALA A 87 -8.26 -9.29 7.83
CA ALA A 87 -8.14 -10.74 7.76
C ALA A 87 -8.19 -11.25 6.31
N GLU A 88 -9.11 -10.71 5.49
CA GLU A 88 -9.22 -11.04 4.07
C GLU A 88 -7.93 -10.66 3.31
N ALA A 89 -7.39 -9.48 3.56
CA ALA A 89 -6.12 -9.03 2.98
C ALA A 89 -4.97 -10.00 3.31
N LYS A 90 -4.85 -10.46 4.57
CA LYS A 90 -3.83 -11.42 5.00
C LYS A 90 -3.96 -12.78 4.34
N GLU A 91 -5.17 -13.23 4.03
CA GLU A 91 -5.39 -14.47 3.29
C GLU A 91 -5.09 -14.29 1.80
N LEU A 92 -5.51 -13.16 1.24
CA LEU A 92 -5.32 -12.82 -0.15
C LEU A 92 -3.86 -12.74 -0.56
N VAL A 93 -2.98 -12.20 0.29
CA VAL A 93 -1.54 -12.16 0.00
C VAL A 93 -0.87 -13.54 -0.04
N LYS A 94 -1.59 -14.63 0.22
CA LYS A 94 -1.09 -15.99 -0.01
C LYS A 94 -1.30 -16.46 -1.45
N SER A 95 -2.15 -15.78 -2.23
CA SER A 95 -2.32 -16.04 -3.66
C SER A 95 -1.14 -15.50 -4.46
N GLU A 96 -0.68 -16.30 -5.41
CA GLU A 96 0.39 -15.91 -6.33
C GLU A 96 -0.09 -14.84 -7.32
N GLU A 97 -1.33 -14.94 -7.78
CA GLU A 97 -1.95 -13.99 -8.70
C GLU A 97 -2.01 -12.57 -8.11
N LEU A 98 -2.39 -12.47 -6.83
CA LEU A 98 -2.37 -11.18 -6.15
C LEU A 98 -0.94 -10.66 -5.96
N ARG A 99 -0.01 -11.49 -5.52
CA ARG A 99 1.41 -11.10 -5.36
C ARG A 99 1.99 -10.57 -6.67
N GLU A 100 1.65 -11.20 -7.79
CA GLU A 100 2.07 -10.76 -9.11
C GLU A 100 1.43 -9.42 -9.50
N LEU A 101 0.16 -9.19 -9.17
CA LEU A 101 -0.44 -7.85 -9.30
C LEU A 101 0.32 -6.81 -8.46
N LEU A 102 0.56 -7.10 -7.18
CA LEU A 102 1.27 -6.18 -6.28
C LEU A 102 2.68 -5.86 -6.79
N ARG A 103 3.40 -6.85 -7.31
CA ARG A 103 4.72 -6.67 -7.92
C ARG A 103 4.65 -5.70 -9.11
N ARG A 104 3.68 -5.88 -10.02
CA ARG A 104 3.46 -4.99 -11.17
C ARG A 104 3.07 -3.58 -10.74
N LEU A 105 2.28 -3.43 -9.69
CA LEU A 105 1.93 -2.12 -9.13
C LEU A 105 3.16 -1.41 -8.57
N ARG A 106 4.02 -2.12 -7.83
CA ARG A 106 5.29 -1.58 -7.33
C ARG A 106 6.20 -1.09 -8.47
N GLU A 107 6.30 -1.87 -9.55
CA GLU A 107 7.07 -1.48 -10.75
C GLU A 107 6.48 -0.25 -11.45
N LYS A 108 5.15 -0.19 -11.58
CA LYS A 108 4.43 0.89 -12.27
C LYS A 108 4.48 2.20 -11.51
N PHE A 109 4.21 2.17 -10.21
CA PHE A 109 4.12 3.35 -9.36
C PHE A 109 5.44 3.72 -8.68
N GLY A 110 6.51 2.96 -8.99
CA GLY A 110 7.87 3.38 -8.74
C GLY A 110 8.33 3.27 -7.29
N PHE A 111 8.11 2.12 -6.64
CA PHE A 111 8.85 1.82 -5.41
C PHE A 111 10.26 1.32 -5.76
N PHE A 112 11.25 2.18 -5.57
CA PHE A 112 12.60 1.72 -5.26
C PHE A 112 12.61 1.44 -3.75
N PRO A 113 12.83 0.20 -3.29
CA PRO A 113 13.47 0.07 -2.00
C PRO A 113 14.77 0.86 -2.15
N SER A 114 14.97 1.89 -1.33
CA SER A 114 16.35 2.28 -1.12
C SER A 114 17.03 0.98 -0.68
N LEU A 115 17.94 0.49 -1.51
CA LEU A 115 18.99 -0.42 -1.12
C LEU A 115 19.62 0.22 0.13
N GLY A 116 19.11 -0.19 1.28
CA GLY A 116 19.59 0.16 2.60
C GLY A 116 20.82 -0.65 2.98
N SER A 117 21.42 -1.40 2.05
CA SER A 117 22.84 -1.72 2.08
C SER A 117 23.58 -0.66 1.25
N ASP A 118 23.79 0.55 1.81
CA ASP A 118 25.01 1.37 1.58
C ASP A 118 24.97 2.83 2.10
N ARG A 119 23.84 3.33 2.63
CA ARG A 119 23.83 4.70 3.23
C ARG A 119 24.20 4.79 4.72
N MET A 120 24.73 3.72 5.32
CA MET A 120 25.37 3.76 6.65
C MET A 120 26.90 3.76 6.63
N ALA A 121 27.57 3.84 5.47
CA ALA A 121 29.03 3.80 5.39
C ALA A 121 29.76 5.14 5.21
N LYS A 122 29.05 6.29 5.08
CA LYS A 122 29.71 7.58 4.76
C LYS A 122 29.62 8.70 5.80
N ASN A 123 28.99 8.49 6.96
CA ASN A 123 28.98 9.48 8.06
C ASN A 123 29.75 9.06 9.33
N ALA A 124 30.45 7.92 9.32
CA ALA A 124 31.34 7.52 10.42
C ALA A 124 32.77 8.10 10.34
N LYS A 125 33.08 8.92 9.33
CA LYS A 125 34.39 9.58 9.19
C LYS A 125 34.23 11.06 8.88
N ARG A 126 33.72 11.83 9.85
CA ARG A 126 33.94 13.27 10.00
C ARG A 126 33.31 13.72 11.32
N ARG A 127 34.01 13.45 12.42
CA ARG A 127 34.03 14.36 13.55
C ARG A 127 35.49 14.78 13.76
N PRO A 128 35.73 16.07 14.07
CA PRO A 128 37.07 16.66 14.17
C PRO A 128 37.92 16.02 15.26
#